data_AF-A0A2P8AN85-F1
#
_entry.id   AF-A0A2P8AN85-F1
#
_cell.length_a   1.000
_cell.length_b   1.000
_cell.length_c   1.000
_cell.angle_alpha   90.00
_cell.angle_beta   90.00
_cell.angle_gamma   90.00
#
_symmetry.space_group_name_H-M   'P 1'
#
loop_
_entity.id
_entity.type
_entity.pdbx_description
1 polymer ?
#
loop_
_entity_poly.entity_id
_entity_poly.type
_entity_poly.pdbx_seq_one_letter_code
_entity_poly.pdbx_strand_id
1 'polypeptide(L)'
;MDGPAVPAVARATATTLGAVLPTARPTLVTAALLPGTTAGTARIAYWIGREADANGAAAGGWTGPFELPDPVSAEAAGLDVALADLDGDGRPELIVAYAVNRAGRTDNTVFYRIGWRLDETGAAADGWSDSLPTPMRLGSVTAVGVDVVDLTGDQTPDLLVFATGTVGGAPVARYLTGKGLNRRGRVVGGWTAARAVPDEAAFATADGAGVAVADITGTRRPDLVVARRNGGTVTWRAAFDLDPDGVPVSWTAALTAAGAADAGPRGCAVTIADLRADLVADRAKMGDDFMSAAAAHQGRLAPAQALARDHHPAPVALDDAAAAVRETVRPETAVAGEVLAGLTLGDGDLVDALPDSGDPLRRLLAGVTFDVPAYELLRGLSQEHVVPNLPAVAPETMTALAANPRFIEAFLVGLNHEMSREMLWREFPADPRQTWFRQFWDVRGAVSAGAPLTDIPALTDPAWRNGPLGSHLTAVGAPGEQSLVLVIRGELLRRYPSTVVTMRAATWTGPEERTPTGLDVLPIFNAWLSPDLLLFGFPYTAEVARGAARRADGAAGHFFVLREQPAAPRFGVDLTGDPPPPDAVVFAGRQGRNAADTARAVLQRPVLLARHASDLLPTPESQS
;
A
#
# COMPACT_ATOMS: atom_id res chain seq x y z
N MET A 1 5.41 41.03 -27.79
CA MET A 1 6.00 40.67 -26.50
C MET A 1 7.24 41.52 -26.33
N ASP A 2 7.19 42.44 -25.36
CA ASP A 2 8.32 43.30 -24.99
C ASP A 2 9.32 42.48 -24.17
N GLY A 3 10.13 41.67 -24.87
CA GLY A 3 11.22 40.91 -24.28
C GLY A 3 12.44 41.79 -23.94
N PRO A 4 13.44 41.26 -23.22
CA PRO A 4 14.66 41.99 -22.98
C PRO A 4 15.41 42.19 -24.31
N ALA A 5 16.27 43.21 -24.38
CA ALA A 5 17.09 43.48 -25.56
C ALA A 5 18.21 42.42 -25.70
N VAL A 6 17.84 41.19 -26.08
CA VAL A 6 18.77 40.10 -26.32
C VAL A 6 19.56 40.39 -27.61
N PRO A 7 20.90 40.34 -27.58
CA PRO A 7 21.71 40.56 -28.78
C PRO A 7 21.34 39.59 -29.91
N ALA A 8 21.24 40.09 -31.14
CA ALA A 8 20.93 39.27 -32.33
C ALA A 8 21.96 38.16 -32.60
N VAL A 9 23.14 38.24 -31.98
CA VAL A 9 24.20 37.22 -32.04
C VAL A 9 23.94 36.02 -31.11
N ALA A 10 22.87 36.05 -30.31
CA ALA A 10 22.46 34.93 -29.47
C ALA A 10 22.17 33.69 -30.31
N ARG A 11 22.64 32.53 -29.86
CA ARG A 11 22.53 31.25 -30.57
C ARG A 11 21.41 30.36 -30.03
N ALA A 12 21.01 30.61 -28.79
CA ALA A 12 19.87 29.98 -28.14
C ALA A 12 19.31 30.94 -27.10
N THR A 13 18.02 30.85 -26.85
CA THR A 13 17.33 31.60 -25.81
C THR A 13 16.32 30.71 -25.11
N ALA A 14 16.15 30.90 -23.82
CA ALA A 14 15.16 30.21 -23.01
C ALA A 14 14.42 31.22 -22.15
N THR A 15 13.15 30.98 -21.87
CA THR A 15 12.37 31.81 -20.97
C THR A 15 11.55 30.91 -20.07
N THR A 16 11.62 31.16 -18.77
CA THR A 16 10.77 30.54 -17.76
C THR A 16 9.97 31.59 -16.99
N LEU A 17 8.91 31.14 -16.32
CA LEU A 17 8.05 31.94 -15.47
C LEU A 17 8.11 31.35 -14.05
N GLY A 18 8.33 32.19 -13.05
CA GLY A 18 8.32 31.79 -11.64
C GLY A 18 8.08 32.98 -10.73
N ALA A 19 8.31 32.83 -9.43
CA ALA A 19 8.29 33.95 -8.48
C ALA A 19 9.69 34.17 -7.93
N VAL A 20 10.16 35.42 -7.91
CA VAL A 20 11.39 35.82 -7.21
C VAL A 20 10.96 36.65 -6.00
N LEU A 21 11.12 36.08 -4.80
CA LEU A 21 10.72 36.74 -3.56
C LEU A 21 11.55 38.00 -3.27
N PRO A 22 10.97 39.01 -2.60
CA PRO A 22 9.71 38.99 -1.84
C PRO A 22 8.45 39.31 -2.67
N THR A 23 8.58 39.63 -3.95
CA THR A 23 7.41 39.98 -4.77
C THR A 23 6.64 38.73 -5.17
N ALA A 24 5.44 38.52 -4.61
CA ALA A 24 4.51 37.45 -4.99
C ALA A 24 3.90 37.63 -6.40
N ARG A 25 4.53 38.44 -7.27
CA ARG A 25 4.11 38.68 -8.65
C ARG A 25 4.93 37.79 -9.59
N PRO A 26 4.34 37.28 -10.69
CA PRO A 26 5.06 36.45 -11.62
C PRO A 26 6.25 37.20 -12.23
N THR A 27 7.39 36.51 -12.33
CA THR A 27 8.67 37.01 -12.85
C THR A 27 9.09 36.14 -14.02
N LEU A 28 9.43 36.78 -15.13
CA LEU A 28 10.02 36.12 -16.29
C LEU A 28 11.54 36.07 -16.13
N VAL A 29 12.14 34.92 -16.37
CA VAL A 29 13.60 34.82 -16.51
C VAL A 29 13.90 34.40 -17.93
N THR A 30 14.61 35.25 -18.66
CA THR A 30 15.07 34.93 -20.01
C THR A 30 16.57 34.78 -20.00
N ALA A 31 17.07 33.66 -20.50
CA ALA A 31 18.50 33.43 -20.70
C ALA A 31 18.85 33.37 -22.18
N ALA A 32 20.08 33.75 -22.52
CA ALA A 32 20.62 33.68 -23.87
C ALA A 32 22.05 33.12 -23.84
N LEU A 33 22.33 32.27 -24.83
CA LEU A 33 23.66 31.77 -25.11
C LEU A 33 24.34 32.70 -26.13
N LEU A 34 25.36 33.43 -25.68
CA LEU A 34 26.07 34.43 -26.45
C LEU A 34 27.50 33.97 -26.80
N PRO A 35 28.09 34.50 -27.89
CA PRO A 35 29.52 34.33 -28.14
C PRO A 35 30.37 34.85 -26.97
N GLY A 36 31.43 34.14 -26.65
CA GLY A 36 32.36 34.52 -25.59
C GLY A 36 33.21 35.72 -26.01
N THR A 37 33.84 36.37 -25.03
CA THR A 37 34.81 37.44 -25.27
C THR A 37 36.18 36.91 -25.72
N THR A 38 36.44 35.63 -25.47
CA THR A 38 37.66 34.92 -25.87
C THR A 38 37.33 33.85 -26.91
N ALA A 39 38.23 33.63 -27.87
CA ALA A 39 38.08 32.59 -28.88
C ALA A 39 37.87 31.21 -28.24
N GLY A 40 36.96 30.42 -28.80
CA GLY A 40 36.64 29.08 -28.27
C GLY A 40 35.71 29.07 -27.07
N THR A 41 35.21 30.22 -26.61
CA THR A 41 34.27 30.31 -25.49
C THR A 41 32.91 30.87 -25.89
N ALA A 42 31.90 30.56 -25.07
CA ALA A 42 30.59 31.19 -25.07
C ALA A 42 30.24 31.64 -23.65
N ARG A 43 29.28 32.55 -23.52
CA ARG A 43 28.77 33.00 -22.22
C ARG A 43 27.26 32.84 -22.19
N ILE A 44 26.72 32.56 -21.01
CA ILE A 44 25.28 32.53 -20.79
C ILE A 44 24.94 33.77 -19.95
N ALA A 45 24.05 34.59 -20.49
CA ALA A 45 23.53 35.78 -19.84
C ALA A 45 22.03 35.61 -19.59
N TYR A 46 21.51 36.20 -18.53
CA TYR A 46 20.09 36.17 -18.20
C TYR A 46 19.56 37.52 -17.74
N TRP A 47 18.25 37.71 -17.94
CA TRP A 47 17.50 38.90 -17.62
C TRP A 47 16.27 38.53 -16.81
N ILE A 48 15.85 39.46 -15.95
CA ILE A 48 14.74 39.27 -15.03
C ILE A 48 13.68 40.30 -15.37
N GLY A 49 12.55 39.82 -15.88
CA GLY A 49 11.38 40.61 -16.21
C GLY A 49 10.39 40.61 -15.05
N ARG A 50 10.20 41.77 -14.42
CA ARG A 50 9.33 41.87 -13.22
C ARG A 50 7.88 42.09 -13.59
N GLU A 51 7.01 41.63 -12.71
CA GLU A 51 5.56 41.85 -12.78
C GLU A 51 4.99 41.43 -14.15
N ALA A 52 5.24 40.18 -14.53
CA ALA A 52 4.73 39.63 -15.77
C ALA A 52 3.19 39.71 -15.78
N ASP A 53 2.64 40.35 -16.81
CA ASP A 53 1.21 40.56 -16.97
C ASP A 53 0.53 39.37 -17.69
N ALA A 54 -0.79 39.45 -17.84
CA ALA A 54 -1.58 38.42 -18.52
C ALA A 54 -1.24 38.25 -20.01
N ASN A 55 -0.50 39.19 -20.62
CA ASN A 55 -0.03 39.10 -22.00
C ASN A 55 1.41 38.57 -22.10
N GLY A 56 2.03 38.19 -20.97
CA GLY A 56 3.41 37.75 -20.90
C GLY A 56 4.43 38.88 -21.09
N ALA A 57 4.06 40.13 -20.82
CA ALA A 57 4.96 41.27 -20.82
C ALA A 57 5.45 41.59 -19.40
N ALA A 58 6.74 41.92 -19.25
CA ALA A 58 7.29 42.35 -17.97
C ALA A 58 6.93 43.81 -17.67
N ALA A 59 5.77 44.05 -17.03
CA ALA A 59 5.26 45.40 -16.78
C ALA A 59 6.17 46.23 -15.85
N GLY A 60 6.90 45.56 -14.95
CA GLY A 60 7.90 46.17 -14.08
C GLY A 60 9.26 46.40 -14.74
N GLY A 61 9.39 46.10 -16.04
CA GLY A 61 10.63 46.21 -16.80
C GLY A 61 11.59 45.03 -16.61
N TRP A 62 12.72 45.10 -17.32
CA TRP A 62 13.77 44.08 -17.33
C TRP A 62 15.03 44.57 -16.59
N THR A 63 15.59 43.73 -15.72
CA THR A 63 16.94 43.91 -15.15
C THR A 63 17.93 42.91 -15.76
N GLY A 64 19.22 43.25 -15.73
CA GLY A 64 20.30 42.49 -16.38
C GLY A 64 20.94 43.21 -17.58
N PRO A 65 21.77 42.52 -18.39
CA PRO A 65 22.11 41.11 -18.25
C PRO A 65 22.95 40.81 -17.01
N PHE A 66 22.61 39.72 -16.33
CA PHE A 66 23.50 39.04 -15.41
C PHE A 66 24.22 37.93 -16.18
N GLU A 67 25.49 37.67 -15.88
CA GLU A 67 26.27 36.64 -16.56
C GLU A 67 26.67 35.52 -15.59
N LEU A 68 26.74 34.30 -16.09
CA LEU A 68 27.37 33.20 -15.35
C LEU A 68 28.87 33.52 -15.18
N PRO A 69 29.47 33.21 -14.02
CA PRO A 69 30.81 33.71 -13.67
C PRO A 69 31.93 33.16 -14.57
N ASP A 70 31.81 31.91 -15.04
CA ASP A 70 32.76 31.31 -15.97
C ASP A 70 32.16 31.08 -17.35
N PRO A 71 32.93 31.32 -18.43
CA PRO A 71 32.51 31.00 -19.77
C PRO A 71 32.32 29.49 -19.97
N VAL A 72 31.40 29.13 -20.86
CA VAL A 72 31.17 27.76 -21.33
C VAL A 72 31.89 27.55 -22.68
N SER A 73 31.88 26.30 -23.17
CA SER A 73 32.46 26.00 -24.49
C SER A 73 31.76 26.79 -25.60
N ALA A 74 32.52 27.26 -26.61
CA ALA A 74 31.92 27.79 -27.84
C ALA A 74 31.00 26.77 -28.54
N GLU A 75 31.17 25.47 -28.30
CA GLU A 75 30.32 24.41 -28.82
C GLU A 75 29.04 24.19 -28.00
N ALA A 76 28.78 25.05 -27.01
CA ALA A 76 27.51 25.04 -26.29
C ALA A 76 26.33 25.24 -27.25
N ALA A 77 25.26 24.47 -27.05
CA ALA A 77 24.06 24.48 -27.85
C ALA A 77 22.87 23.98 -27.00
N GLY A 78 21.65 24.37 -27.38
CA GLY A 78 20.49 24.19 -26.51
C GLY A 78 20.62 25.02 -25.23
N LEU A 79 19.50 25.51 -24.74
CA LEU A 79 19.45 26.28 -23.52
C LEU A 79 18.06 26.14 -22.94
N ASP A 80 17.99 25.88 -21.64
CA ASP A 80 16.77 26.06 -20.87
C ASP A 80 17.07 26.57 -19.46
N VAL A 81 16.05 27.15 -18.82
CA VAL A 81 16.15 27.66 -17.45
C VAL A 81 14.93 27.29 -16.63
N ALA A 82 15.14 27.05 -15.34
CA ALA A 82 14.07 26.83 -14.37
C ALA A 82 14.36 27.63 -13.09
N LEU A 83 13.28 27.98 -12.38
CA LEU A 83 13.35 28.59 -11.05
C LEU A 83 12.73 27.61 -10.05
N ALA A 84 13.44 27.34 -8.95
CA ALA A 84 12.92 26.55 -7.85
C ALA A 84 13.65 26.91 -6.56
N ASP A 85 12.95 26.85 -5.43
CA ASP A 85 13.59 26.90 -4.10
C ASP A 85 14.17 25.51 -3.80
N LEU A 86 15.49 25.39 -3.88
CA LEU A 86 16.22 24.13 -3.79
C LEU A 86 16.71 23.83 -2.36
N ASP A 87 16.79 24.83 -1.48
CA ASP A 87 17.27 24.65 -0.10
C ASP A 87 16.24 24.95 0.99
N GLY A 88 15.04 25.39 0.60
CA GLY A 88 13.88 25.65 1.44
C GLY A 88 13.94 26.99 2.16
N ASP A 89 14.78 27.94 1.72
CA ASP A 89 14.92 29.27 2.34
C ASP A 89 13.85 30.29 1.89
N GLY A 90 12.97 29.88 0.96
CA GLY A 90 11.91 30.69 0.39
C GLY A 90 12.35 31.53 -0.81
N ARG A 91 13.64 31.58 -1.15
CA ARG A 91 14.15 32.29 -2.33
C ARG A 91 14.46 31.27 -3.42
N PRO A 92 14.14 31.57 -4.70
CA PRO A 92 14.44 30.63 -5.76
C PRO A 92 15.93 30.64 -6.13
N GLU A 93 16.42 29.46 -6.47
CA GLU A 93 17.61 29.24 -7.27
C GLU A 93 17.30 29.36 -8.77
N LEU A 94 18.32 29.76 -9.53
CA LEU A 94 18.28 29.69 -10.99
C LEU A 94 19.01 28.46 -11.50
N ILE A 95 18.28 27.55 -12.11
CA ILE A 95 18.83 26.40 -12.80
C ILE A 95 18.99 26.75 -14.28
N VAL A 96 20.18 26.51 -14.83
CA VAL A 96 20.50 26.73 -16.24
C VAL A 96 20.99 25.41 -16.83
N ALA A 97 20.31 24.89 -17.83
CA ALA A 97 20.70 23.68 -18.55
C ALA A 97 21.10 23.99 -19.99
N TYR A 98 22.16 23.34 -20.46
CA TYR A 98 22.67 23.50 -21.82
C TYR A 98 23.46 22.26 -22.24
N ALA A 99 23.60 22.02 -23.54
CA ALA A 99 24.44 20.94 -24.05
C ALA A 99 25.74 21.47 -24.63
N VAL A 100 26.71 20.57 -24.82
CA VAL A 100 27.93 20.86 -25.57
C VAL A 100 28.05 19.86 -26.72
N ASN A 101 27.91 20.35 -27.96
CA ASN A 101 27.99 19.56 -29.18
C ASN A 101 29.42 19.58 -29.73
N ARG A 102 30.28 18.72 -29.20
CA ARG A 102 31.68 18.64 -29.63
C ARG A 102 31.78 18.11 -31.05
N ALA A 103 32.49 18.84 -31.91
CA ALA A 103 32.67 18.42 -33.30
C ALA A 103 33.32 17.03 -33.38
N GLY A 104 32.74 16.13 -34.18
CA GLY A 104 33.24 14.76 -34.36
C GLY A 104 33.00 13.79 -33.20
N ARG A 105 32.26 14.20 -32.16
CA ARG A 105 31.83 13.33 -31.05
C ARG A 105 30.38 12.91 -31.21
N THR A 106 30.08 11.70 -30.76
CA THR A 106 28.73 11.12 -30.79
C THR A 106 28.13 10.92 -29.38
N ASP A 107 28.83 11.41 -28.36
CA ASP A 107 28.52 11.28 -26.93
C ASP A 107 28.38 12.67 -26.26
N ASN A 108 27.72 13.59 -26.95
CA ASN A 108 27.47 14.95 -26.47
C ASN A 108 26.64 14.93 -25.19
N THR A 109 26.97 15.83 -24.28
CA THR A 109 26.49 15.83 -22.90
C THR A 109 25.66 17.08 -22.60
N VAL A 110 24.56 16.88 -21.88
CA VAL A 110 23.80 17.96 -21.25
C VAL A 110 24.39 18.25 -19.88
N PHE A 111 24.63 19.53 -19.60
CA PHE A 111 25.11 20.06 -18.35
C PHE A 111 24.04 20.94 -17.70
N TYR A 112 24.12 21.10 -16.39
CA TYR A 112 23.37 22.12 -15.67
C TYR A 112 24.28 22.90 -14.72
N ARG A 113 23.88 24.13 -14.41
CA ARG A 113 24.46 25.00 -13.38
C ARG A 113 23.36 25.60 -12.53
N ILE A 114 23.68 25.90 -11.29
CA ILE A 114 22.74 26.47 -10.31
C ILE A 114 23.33 27.75 -9.75
N GLY A 115 22.60 28.84 -9.90
CA GLY A 115 22.87 30.11 -9.22
C GLY A 115 22.06 30.14 -7.92
N TRP A 116 22.77 30.22 -6.79
CA TRP A 116 22.19 30.11 -5.46
C TRP A 116 21.62 31.42 -4.96
N ARG A 117 20.42 31.35 -4.36
CA ARG A 117 19.70 32.43 -3.70
C ARG A 117 19.62 33.68 -4.56
N LEU A 118 18.71 33.70 -5.53
CA LEU A 118 18.48 34.92 -6.30
C LEU A 118 18.03 36.05 -5.36
N ASP A 119 18.78 37.16 -5.39
CA ASP A 119 18.43 38.36 -4.64
C ASP A 119 17.27 39.13 -5.29
N GLU A 120 16.88 40.24 -4.68
CA GLU A 120 15.77 41.06 -5.18
C GLU A 120 16.03 41.69 -6.55
N THR A 121 17.29 41.77 -7.00
CA THR A 121 17.66 42.20 -8.36
C THR A 121 17.58 41.06 -9.37
N GLY A 122 17.57 39.83 -8.84
CA GLY A 122 17.64 38.55 -9.50
C GLY A 122 19.07 38.11 -9.81
N ALA A 123 20.08 38.68 -9.13
CA ALA A 123 21.45 38.17 -9.16
C ALA A 123 21.60 36.99 -8.18
N ALA A 124 22.37 35.97 -8.54
CA ALA A 124 22.71 34.87 -7.62
C ALA A 124 23.63 35.38 -6.49
N ALA A 125 23.11 35.47 -5.28
CA ALA A 125 23.83 36.03 -4.13
C ALA A 125 24.85 35.07 -3.53
N ASP A 126 24.56 33.77 -3.58
CA ASP A 126 25.39 32.72 -2.96
C ASP A 126 26.33 32.02 -3.96
N GLY A 127 26.49 32.63 -5.14
CA GLY A 127 27.39 32.17 -6.18
C GLY A 127 26.78 31.06 -7.04
N TRP A 128 27.63 30.47 -7.88
CA TRP A 128 27.22 29.49 -8.88
C TRP A 128 27.92 28.15 -8.67
N SER A 129 27.23 27.07 -9.00
CA SER A 129 27.85 25.76 -9.13
C SER A 129 28.77 25.68 -10.36
N ASP A 130 29.69 24.72 -10.33
CA ASP A 130 30.35 24.25 -11.55
C ASP A 130 29.32 23.71 -12.57
N SER A 131 29.75 23.56 -13.82
CA SER A 131 29.00 22.83 -14.84
C SER A 131 28.93 21.35 -14.51
N LEU A 132 27.78 20.89 -14.03
CA LEU A 132 27.57 19.51 -13.60
C LEU A 132 27.02 18.68 -14.77
N PRO A 133 27.66 17.55 -15.13
CA PRO A 133 27.20 16.71 -16.22
C PRO A 133 26.00 15.85 -15.79
N THR A 134 25.05 15.70 -16.70
CA THR A 134 24.00 14.66 -16.61
C THR A 134 24.51 13.36 -17.27
N PRO A 135 23.86 12.21 -17.09
CA PRO A 135 24.16 11.00 -17.86
C PRO A 135 23.54 11.01 -19.27
N MET A 136 22.81 12.06 -19.66
CA MET A 136 22.24 12.17 -21.01
C MET A 136 23.38 12.20 -22.05
N ARG A 137 23.37 11.26 -23.00
CA ARG A 137 24.35 11.15 -24.09
C ARG A 137 23.66 11.05 -25.43
N LEU A 138 23.87 12.04 -26.29
CA LEU A 138 23.30 12.10 -27.64
C LEU A 138 24.40 12.37 -28.69
N GLY A 139 24.21 11.89 -29.91
CA GLY A 139 25.07 12.13 -31.06
C GLY A 139 25.09 13.59 -31.51
N SER A 140 23.99 14.31 -31.32
CA SER A 140 23.88 15.77 -31.42
C SER A 140 22.74 16.19 -30.50
N VAL A 141 22.76 17.42 -29.99
CA VAL A 141 21.67 18.00 -29.18
C VAL A 141 21.10 19.22 -29.89
N THR A 142 19.78 19.24 -30.11
CA THR A 142 19.07 20.33 -30.79
C THR A 142 18.26 21.19 -29.83
N ALA A 143 17.66 20.61 -28.80
CA ALA A 143 16.99 21.31 -27.72
C ALA A 143 17.32 20.67 -26.37
N VAL A 144 17.24 21.48 -25.32
CA VAL A 144 17.39 21.09 -23.92
C VAL A 144 16.17 21.62 -23.18
N GLY A 145 15.69 20.88 -22.20
CA GLY A 145 14.68 21.29 -21.26
C GLY A 145 15.10 20.93 -19.84
N VAL A 146 14.75 21.75 -18.86
CA VAL A 146 15.03 21.48 -17.43
C VAL A 146 13.87 21.91 -16.56
N ASP A 147 13.55 21.10 -15.56
CA ASP A 147 12.58 21.47 -14.53
C ASP A 147 12.92 20.78 -13.20
N VAL A 148 12.33 21.27 -12.12
CA VAL A 148 12.54 20.77 -10.76
C VAL A 148 11.24 20.16 -10.23
N VAL A 149 11.36 19.00 -9.58
CA VAL A 149 10.21 18.21 -9.14
C VAL A 149 10.59 17.38 -7.92
N ASP A 150 9.66 17.06 -7.02
CA ASP A 150 9.85 15.99 -6.04
C ASP A 150 9.26 14.68 -6.61
N LEU A 151 10.09 13.85 -7.26
CA LEU A 151 9.66 12.61 -7.90
C LEU A 151 9.56 11.45 -6.90
N THR A 152 10.38 11.47 -5.84
CA THR A 152 10.41 10.44 -4.79
C THR A 152 9.36 10.64 -3.71
N GLY A 153 8.80 11.85 -3.59
CA GLY A 153 7.84 12.22 -2.55
C GLY A 153 8.49 12.43 -1.19
N ASP A 154 9.80 12.72 -1.16
CA ASP A 154 10.59 12.87 0.07
C ASP A 154 10.86 14.34 0.45
N GLN A 155 10.26 15.28 -0.28
CA GLN A 155 10.42 16.74 -0.14
C GLN A 155 11.82 17.25 -0.48
N THR A 156 12.66 16.42 -1.09
CA THR A 156 13.93 16.86 -1.68
C THR A 156 13.70 17.19 -3.14
N PRO A 157 14.21 18.34 -3.63
CA PRO A 157 14.15 18.66 -5.05
C PRO A 157 14.92 17.63 -5.89
N ASP A 158 14.27 17.12 -6.94
CA ASP A 158 14.86 16.32 -8.01
C ASP A 158 14.94 17.14 -9.29
N LEU A 159 15.89 16.79 -10.16
CA LEU A 159 16.15 17.52 -11.40
C LEU A 159 15.71 16.70 -12.61
N LEU A 160 14.67 17.15 -13.32
CA LEU A 160 14.25 16.57 -14.58
C LEU A 160 14.97 17.26 -15.74
N VAL A 161 15.58 16.47 -16.62
CA VAL A 161 16.29 16.95 -17.81
C VAL A 161 15.72 16.30 -19.04
N PHE A 162 15.34 17.12 -20.00
CA PHE A 162 14.87 16.73 -21.33
C PHE A 162 15.87 17.15 -22.40
N ALA A 163 16.04 16.34 -23.43
CA ALA A 163 16.87 16.71 -24.58
C ALA A 163 16.37 16.07 -25.86
N THR A 164 16.46 16.82 -26.96
CA THR A 164 16.25 16.31 -28.31
C THR A 164 17.54 16.30 -29.10
N GLY A 165 17.63 15.43 -30.08
CA GLY A 165 18.84 15.28 -30.86
C GLY A 165 18.86 14.01 -31.69
N THR A 166 20.04 13.39 -31.79
CA THR A 166 20.20 12.15 -32.56
C THR A 166 20.95 11.08 -31.79
N VAL A 167 20.65 9.79 -31.99
CA VAL A 167 21.49 8.66 -31.55
C VAL A 167 21.76 7.78 -32.76
N GLY A 168 23.03 7.58 -33.13
CA GLY A 168 23.39 6.88 -34.36
C GLY A 168 22.79 7.51 -35.63
N GLY A 169 22.54 8.82 -35.61
CA GLY A 169 21.86 9.56 -36.68
C GLY A 169 20.33 9.51 -36.64
N ALA A 170 19.72 8.62 -35.86
CA ALA A 170 18.27 8.57 -35.70
C ALA A 170 17.79 9.71 -34.78
N PRO A 171 16.74 10.47 -35.14
CA PRO A 171 16.20 11.55 -34.31
C PRO A 171 15.53 11.00 -33.04
N VAL A 172 15.89 11.56 -31.87
CA VAL A 172 15.42 11.11 -30.55
C VAL A 172 15.09 12.28 -29.61
N ALA A 173 14.18 12.03 -28.67
CA ALA A 173 13.71 12.97 -27.67
C ALA A 173 13.53 12.22 -26.35
N ARG A 174 14.33 12.58 -25.35
CA ARG A 174 14.47 11.79 -24.12
C ARG A 174 14.46 12.66 -22.89
N TYR A 175 13.97 12.09 -21.79
CA TYR A 175 14.05 12.69 -20.46
C TYR A 175 14.68 11.71 -19.46
N LEU A 176 15.23 12.26 -18.38
CA LEU A 176 15.72 11.53 -17.22
C LEU A 176 15.64 12.43 -15.99
N THR A 177 15.60 11.83 -14.81
CA THR A 177 15.48 12.55 -13.54
C THR A 177 16.65 12.20 -12.63
N GLY A 178 17.26 13.21 -12.02
CA GLY A 178 18.30 13.07 -11.01
C GLY A 178 17.69 13.23 -9.62
N LYS A 179 17.74 12.17 -8.80
CA LYS A 179 17.08 12.10 -7.49
C LYS A 179 17.94 12.73 -6.40
N GLY A 180 17.36 13.51 -5.51
CA GLY A 180 17.97 14.16 -4.37
C GLY A 180 19.06 15.15 -4.77
N LEU A 181 18.67 16.37 -5.10
CA LEU A 181 19.60 17.48 -5.32
C LEU A 181 20.06 18.03 -3.97
N ASN A 182 21.37 17.97 -3.69
CA ASN A 182 21.89 18.54 -2.45
C ASN A 182 22.14 20.05 -2.56
N ARG A 183 22.44 20.70 -1.42
CA ARG A 183 22.76 22.15 -1.33
C ARG A 183 24.02 22.60 -2.11
N ARG A 184 24.74 21.68 -2.75
CA ARG A 184 25.84 22.01 -3.69
C ARG A 184 25.42 21.86 -5.15
N GLY A 185 24.15 21.58 -5.39
CA GLY A 185 23.57 21.38 -6.70
C GLY A 185 23.88 20.00 -7.27
N ARG A 186 24.40 19.05 -6.49
CA ARG A 186 24.72 17.71 -6.99
C ARG A 186 23.59 16.75 -6.71
N VAL A 187 23.19 16.01 -7.72
CA VAL A 187 22.34 14.81 -7.61
C VAL A 187 23.08 13.73 -6.80
N VAL A 188 22.51 13.29 -5.67
CA VAL A 188 23.10 12.28 -4.78
C VAL A 188 22.36 10.94 -4.77
N GLY A 189 21.07 10.92 -5.08
CA GLY A 189 20.23 9.71 -5.18
C GLY A 189 20.38 8.94 -6.50
N GLY A 190 21.26 9.42 -7.38
CA GLY A 190 21.49 8.84 -8.71
C GLY A 190 20.51 9.34 -9.77
N TRP A 191 20.71 8.89 -10.99
CA TRP A 191 19.90 9.30 -12.14
C TRP A 191 19.09 8.11 -12.67
N THR A 192 17.88 8.37 -13.13
CA THR A 192 17.11 7.38 -13.89
C THR A 192 17.75 7.12 -15.25
N ALA A 193 17.36 6.01 -15.89
CA ALA A 193 17.69 5.79 -17.30
C ALA A 193 17.02 6.87 -18.18
N ALA A 194 17.67 7.22 -19.30
CA ALA A 194 17.07 8.08 -20.31
C ALA A 194 15.88 7.38 -20.99
N ARG A 195 14.69 7.97 -20.88
CA ARG A 195 13.43 7.44 -21.39
C ARG A 195 13.00 8.19 -22.62
N ALA A 196 12.50 7.46 -23.62
CA ALA A 196 11.96 8.04 -24.84
C ALA A 196 10.58 8.65 -24.59
N VAL A 197 10.33 9.79 -25.22
CA VAL A 197 9.00 10.37 -25.33
C VAL A 197 8.27 9.68 -26.51
N PRO A 198 6.97 9.39 -26.42
CA PRO A 198 6.19 8.95 -27.57
C PRO A 198 6.30 9.93 -28.76
N ASP A 199 6.48 9.38 -29.96
CA ASP A 199 6.76 10.14 -31.20
C ASP A 199 8.08 10.93 -31.17
N GLU A 200 9.12 10.40 -30.51
CA GLU A 200 10.39 11.11 -30.27
C GLU A 200 11.04 11.73 -31.53
N ALA A 201 10.96 11.05 -32.68
CA ALA A 201 11.49 11.56 -33.95
C ALA A 201 10.84 12.89 -34.35
N ALA A 202 9.55 13.04 -34.03
CA ALA A 202 8.75 14.20 -34.36
C ALA A 202 9.11 15.39 -33.44
N PHE A 203 9.41 15.15 -32.16
CA PHE A 203 9.95 16.16 -31.25
C PHE A 203 11.36 16.60 -31.65
N ALA A 204 12.19 15.66 -32.07
CA ALA A 204 13.60 15.92 -32.37
C ALA A 204 13.87 16.68 -33.67
N THR A 205 12.92 16.61 -34.61
CA THR A 205 12.98 17.30 -35.91
C THR A 205 12.19 18.61 -35.94
N ALA A 206 11.60 19.01 -34.81
CA ALA A 206 10.84 20.24 -34.67
C ALA A 206 11.77 21.47 -34.59
N ASP A 207 11.23 22.67 -34.81
CA ASP A 207 11.98 23.93 -34.68
C ASP A 207 12.43 24.19 -33.24
N GLY A 208 11.66 23.68 -32.28
CA GLY A 208 11.97 23.72 -30.85
C GLY A 208 11.13 22.72 -30.07
N ALA A 209 11.66 22.28 -28.93
CA ALA A 209 10.96 21.41 -27.99
C ALA A 209 11.30 21.81 -26.56
N GLY A 210 10.38 21.53 -25.64
CA GLY A 210 10.53 21.86 -24.22
C GLY A 210 9.69 20.95 -23.33
N VAL A 211 9.90 21.11 -22.03
CA VAL A 211 9.35 20.26 -20.99
C VAL A 211 8.84 21.11 -19.83
N ALA A 212 7.84 20.62 -19.13
CA ALA A 212 7.40 21.14 -17.84
C ALA A 212 6.90 19.99 -16.97
N VAL A 213 7.03 20.12 -15.66
CA VAL A 213 6.61 19.12 -14.68
C VAL A 213 5.73 19.79 -13.64
N ALA A 214 4.59 19.18 -13.33
CA ALA A 214 3.68 19.63 -12.30
C ALA A 214 2.74 18.49 -11.89
N ASP A 215 2.14 18.55 -10.71
CA ASP A 215 1.01 17.67 -10.37
C ASP A 215 -0.28 18.27 -10.95
N ILE A 216 -0.60 17.90 -12.19
CA ILE A 216 -1.78 18.35 -12.93
C ILE A 216 -3.03 17.58 -12.47
N THR A 217 -2.85 16.30 -12.14
CA THR A 217 -3.92 15.39 -11.74
C THR A 217 -4.37 15.56 -10.29
N GLY A 218 -3.53 16.15 -9.43
CA GLY A 218 -3.77 16.36 -8.00
C GLY A 218 -3.50 15.10 -7.15
N THR A 219 -2.73 14.14 -7.67
CA THR A 219 -2.45 12.85 -7.02
C THR A 219 -1.26 12.91 -6.07
N ARG A 220 -0.57 14.05 -6.01
CA ARG A 220 0.75 14.26 -5.40
C ARG A 220 1.87 13.44 -6.06
N ARG A 221 1.65 12.95 -7.28
CA ARG A 221 2.71 12.42 -8.13
C ARG A 221 2.94 13.41 -9.26
N PRO A 222 4.18 13.58 -9.72
CA PRO A 222 4.43 14.52 -10.80
C PRO A 222 3.85 14.02 -12.12
N ASP A 223 3.33 14.94 -12.92
CA ASP A 223 2.98 14.75 -14.31
C ASP A 223 3.98 15.52 -15.20
N LEU A 224 4.27 14.99 -16.37
CA LEU A 224 5.25 15.52 -17.31
C LEU A 224 4.54 16.02 -18.57
N VAL A 225 4.74 17.27 -18.96
CA VAL A 225 4.30 17.79 -20.27
C VAL A 225 5.51 18.04 -21.15
N VAL A 226 5.44 17.53 -22.37
CA VAL A 226 6.43 17.79 -23.42
C VAL A 226 5.73 18.44 -24.60
N ALA A 227 6.31 19.51 -25.12
CA ALA A 227 5.78 20.20 -26.28
C ALA A 227 6.85 20.39 -27.35
N ARG A 228 6.40 20.51 -28.59
CA ARG A 228 7.21 20.86 -29.75
C ARG A 228 6.51 21.92 -30.57
N ARG A 229 7.31 22.74 -31.23
CA ARG A 229 6.88 23.75 -32.20
C ARG A 229 7.39 23.39 -33.59
N ASN A 230 6.51 23.47 -34.58
CA ASN A 230 6.88 23.35 -35.98
C ASN A 230 6.12 24.40 -36.80
N GLY A 231 6.83 25.44 -37.23
CA GLY A 231 6.26 26.66 -37.78
C GLY A 231 5.25 27.29 -36.81
N GLY A 232 4.04 27.56 -37.31
CA GLY A 232 2.93 28.12 -36.52
C GLY A 232 2.12 27.11 -35.70
N THR A 233 2.60 25.87 -35.58
CA THR A 233 1.90 24.78 -34.88
C THR A 233 2.64 24.38 -33.62
N VAL A 234 1.90 24.21 -32.52
CA VAL A 234 2.41 23.64 -31.26
C VAL A 234 1.71 22.32 -31.00
N THR A 235 2.48 21.27 -30.76
CA THR A 235 1.98 19.94 -30.41
C THR A 235 2.53 19.54 -29.05
N TRP A 236 1.69 19.01 -28.16
CA TRP A 236 2.10 18.57 -26.82
C TRP A 236 1.51 17.23 -26.42
N ARG A 237 2.14 16.60 -25.43
CA ARG A 237 1.68 15.38 -24.76
C ARG A 237 1.90 15.53 -23.26
N ALA A 238 1.01 14.94 -22.47
CA ALA A 238 1.17 14.81 -21.04
C ALA A 238 1.38 13.34 -20.67
N ALA A 239 2.28 13.09 -19.73
CA ALA A 239 2.49 11.81 -19.06
C ALA A 239 2.00 11.96 -17.63
N PHE A 240 1.12 11.07 -17.19
CA PHE A 240 0.50 11.16 -15.86
C PHE A 240 1.14 10.22 -14.85
N ASP A 241 1.23 10.68 -13.61
CA ASP A 241 1.65 9.94 -12.42
C ASP A 241 3.00 9.24 -12.61
N LEU A 242 4.08 10.01 -12.79
CA LEU A 242 5.42 9.43 -12.88
C LEU A 242 5.76 8.69 -11.57
N ASP A 243 6.22 7.45 -11.70
CA ASP A 243 6.78 6.70 -10.59
C ASP A 243 8.19 7.22 -10.22
N PRO A 244 8.77 6.79 -9.08
CA PRO A 244 10.11 7.22 -8.69
C PRO A 244 11.21 6.95 -9.71
N ASP A 245 11.02 6.06 -10.68
CA ASP A 245 11.96 5.77 -11.77
C ASP A 245 11.63 6.53 -13.07
N GLY A 246 10.71 7.48 -12.99
CA GLY A 246 10.26 8.34 -14.09
C GLY A 246 9.40 7.59 -15.11
N VAL A 247 8.76 6.47 -14.75
CA VAL A 247 7.80 5.77 -15.62
C VAL A 247 6.41 6.38 -15.39
N PRO A 248 5.78 6.97 -16.41
CA PRO A 248 4.40 7.42 -16.29
C PRO A 248 3.43 6.24 -16.38
N VAL A 249 2.31 6.33 -15.67
CA VAL A 249 1.19 5.38 -15.77
C VAL A 249 0.60 5.37 -17.18
N SER A 250 0.47 6.57 -17.78
CA SER A 250 -0.05 6.70 -19.14
C SER A 250 0.44 7.97 -19.82
N TRP A 251 0.37 7.98 -21.15
CA TRP A 251 0.57 9.17 -21.97
C TRP A 251 -0.73 9.55 -22.66
N THR A 252 -1.00 10.84 -22.79
CA THR A 252 -2.06 11.34 -23.66
C THR A 252 -1.74 11.06 -25.12
N ALA A 253 -2.77 11.11 -25.97
CA ALA A 253 -2.58 11.34 -27.40
C ALA A 253 -1.90 12.71 -27.64
N ALA A 254 -1.30 12.89 -28.81
CA ALA A 254 -0.74 14.17 -29.22
C ALA A 254 -1.87 15.19 -29.45
N LEU A 255 -1.82 16.29 -28.70
CA LEU A 255 -2.72 17.43 -28.84
C LEU A 255 -2.01 18.50 -29.66
N THR A 256 -2.73 19.17 -30.56
CA THR A 256 -2.14 20.14 -31.49
C THR A 256 -2.98 21.40 -31.59
N ALA A 257 -2.33 22.55 -31.47
CA ALA A 257 -2.90 23.86 -31.74
C ALA A 257 -2.23 24.49 -32.96
N ALA A 258 -3.00 24.70 -34.03
CA ALA A 258 -2.57 25.42 -35.22
C ALA A 258 -2.79 26.92 -35.04
N GLY A 259 -1.84 27.74 -35.54
CA GLY A 259 -1.90 29.20 -35.39
C GLY A 259 -1.56 29.70 -33.98
N ALA A 260 -1.05 28.81 -33.11
CA ALA A 260 -0.62 29.16 -31.76
C ALA A 260 0.73 29.91 -31.73
N ALA A 261 1.45 29.93 -32.84
CA ALA A 261 2.75 30.57 -32.98
C ALA A 261 2.91 31.28 -34.33
N ASP A 262 3.86 32.22 -34.39
CA ASP A 262 4.32 32.80 -35.65
C ASP A 262 5.03 31.74 -36.53
N ALA A 263 5.07 31.92 -37.84
CA ALA A 263 5.62 30.91 -38.76
C ALA A 263 7.16 30.78 -38.74
N GLY A 264 7.87 31.58 -37.92
CA GLY A 264 9.33 31.56 -37.84
C GLY A 264 9.87 30.38 -37.01
N PRO A 265 11.15 29.99 -37.22
CA PRO A 265 11.81 28.99 -36.39
C PRO A 265 12.17 29.62 -35.04
N ARG A 266 11.44 29.24 -33.98
CA ARG A 266 11.73 29.65 -32.61
C ARG A 266 11.74 28.43 -31.68
N GLY A 267 12.30 28.62 -30.49
CA GLY A 267 12.21 27.64 -29.41
C GLY A 267 10.77 27.38 -28.95
N CYS A 268 10.61 26.38 -28.09
CA CYS A 268 9.34 25.98 -27.52
C CYS A 268 9.50 25.80 -26.00
N ALA A 269 9.41 26.90 -25.25
CA ALA A 269 9.34 26.82 -23.79
C ALA A 269 7.92 26.41 -23.36
N VAL A 270 7.82 25.61 -22.32
CA VAL A 270 6.55 25.17 -21.74
C VAL A 270 6.59 25.54 -20.26
N THR A 271 5.51 26.10 -19.76
CA THR A 271 5.32 26.26 -18.33
C THR A 271 3.91 25.84 -17.99
N ILE A 272 3.75 25.16 -16.87
CA ILE A 272 2.44 24.81 -16.33
C ILE A 272 2.22 25.77 -15.16
N ALA A 273 1.27 26.67 -15.33
CA ALA A 273 0.83 27.54 -14.27
C ALA A 273 -0.65 27.29 -14.05
N ASP A 274 -1.05 27.21 -12.78
CA ASP A 274 -2.47 27.25 -12.45
C ASP A 274 -2.97 28.68 -12.72
N LEU A 275 -3.95 28.82 -13.62
CA LEU A 275 -4.61 30.09 -13.89
C LEU A 275 -5.47 30.55 -12.70
N ARG A 276 -5.63 29.70 -11.67
CA ARG A 276 -6.29 29.96 -10.39
C ARG A 276 -5.43 29.49 -9.22
N ALA A 277 -4.35 30.21 -8.94
CA ALA A 277 -3.53 29.98 -7.76
C ALA A 277 -4.35 29.98 -6.44
N ASP A 278 -5.49 30.67 -6.42
CA ASP A 278 -6.48 30.62 -5.34
C ASP A 278 -7.06 29.22 -5.14
N LEU A 279 -7.32 28.44 -6.19
CA LEU A 279 -7.91 27.10 -6.05
C LEU A 279 -6.93 26.07 -5.47
N VAL A 280 -5.66 26.11 -5.89
CA VAL A 280 -4.61 25.26 -5.30
C VAL A 280 -4.26 25.71 -3.89
N ALA A 281 -4.15 27.02 -3.64
CA ALA A 281 -3.98 27.55 -2.31
C ALA A 281 -5.17 27.19 -1.40
N ASP A 282 -6.41 27.22 -1.90
CA ASP A 282 -7.61 26.84 -1.17
C ASP A 282 -7.63 25.34 -0.85
N ARG A 283 -7.17 24.49 -1.78
CA ARG A 283 -7.07 23.04 -1.56
C ARG A 283 -5.96 22.69 -0.57
N ALA A 284 -4.79 23.31 -0.70
CA ALA A 284 -3.70 23.17 0.26
C ALA A 284 -4.13 23.69 1.64
N LYS A 285 -4.76 24.87 1.67
CA LYS A 285 -5.34 25.47 2.88
C LYS A 285 -6.42 24.60 3.51
N MET A 286 -7.29 23.94 2.74
CA MET A 286 -8.23 22.96 3.30
C MET A 286 -7.50 21.78 3.96
N GLY A 287 -6.41 21.31 3.36
CA GLY A 287 -5.55 20.29 3.96
C GLY A 287 -4.91 20.76 5.26
N ASP A 288 -4.34 21.97 5.27
CA ASP A 288 -3.70 22.57 6.43
C ASP A 288 -4.71 22.89 7.55
N ASP A 289 -5.88 23.42 7.19
CA ASP A 289 -6.99 23.70 8.10
C ASP A 289 -7.50 22.41 8.75
N PHE A 290 -7.60 21.32 7.97
CA PHE A 290 -7.97 20.01 8.50
C PHE A 290 -6.93 19.50 9.51
N MET A 291 -5.64 19.56 9.17
CA MET A 291 -4.57 19.11 10.06
C MET A 291 -4.45 19.97 11.32
N SER A 292 -4.63 21.29 11.20
CA SER A 292 -4.63 22.23 12.32
C SER A 292 -5.84 22.02 13.23
N ALA A 293 -7.03 21.79 12.67
CA ALA A 293 -8.23 21.44 13.43
C ALA A 293 -8.08 20.10 14.16
N ALA A 294 -7.48 19.10 13.51
CA ALA A 294 -7.19 17.81 14.13
C ALA A 294 -6.20 17.95 15.31
N ALA A 295 -5.15 18.75 15.17
CA ALA A 295 -4.20 19.03 16.24
C ALA A 295 -4.84 19.79 17.42
N ALA A 296 -5.67 20.80 17.15
CA ALA A 296 -6.41 21.53 18.17
C ALA A 296 -7.44 20.65 18.90
N HIS A 297 -8.08 19.73 18.17
CA HIS A 297 -8.96 18.73 18.76
C HIS A 297 -8.20 17.79 19.71
N GLN A 298 -7.05 17.29 19.29
CA GLN A 298 -6.17 16.47 20.13
C GLN A 298 -5.66 17.22 21.37
N GLY A 299 -5.34 18.50 21.23
CA GLY A 299 -4.94 19.38 22.33
C GLY A 299 -6.02 19.63 23.39
N ARG A 300 -7.31 19.41 23.08
CA ARG A 300 -8.42 19.47 24.06
C ARG A 300 -8.71 18.11 24.71
N LEU A 301 -8.53 17.03 23.96
CA LEU A 301 -8.73 15.68 24.45
C LEU A 301 -7.68 15.28 25.48
N ALA A 302 -6.40 15.62 25.24
CA ALA A 302 -5.31 15.20 26.13
C ALA A 302 -5.42 15.77 27.56
N PRO A 303 -5.76 17.07 27.79
CA PRO A 303 -5.96 17.61 29.14
C PRO A 303 -7.26 17.10 29.80
N ALA A 304 -8.33 16.89 29.05
CA ALA A 304 -9.58 16.33 29.59
C ALA A 304 -9.38 14.88 30.07
N GLN A 305 -8.58 14.11 29.33
CA GLN A 305 -8.15 12.77 29.73
C GLN A 305 -7.19 12.78 30.93
N ALA A 306 -6.41 13.85 31.12
CA ALA A 306 -5.57 14.05 32.29
C ALA A 306 -6.39 14.48 33.54
N LEU A 307 -7.34 15.41 33.40
CA LEU A 307 -8.20 15.89 34.49
C LEU A 307 -9.12 14.78 35.03
N ALA A 308 -9.60 13.90 34.14
CA ALA A 308 -10.40 12.72 34.50
C ALA A 308 -9.62 11.69 35.32
N ARG A 309 -8.27 11.73 35.32
CA ARG A 309 -7.44 10.84 36.14
C ARG A 309 -7.24 11.36 37.57
N ASP A 310 -7.48 12.65 37.85
CA ASP A 310 -7.07 13.30 39.10
C ASP A 310 -8.23 13.86 39.98
N HIS A 311 -9.51 13.69 39.61
CA HIS A 311 -10.63 14.30 40.37
C HIS A 311 -11.44 13.30 41.23
N HIS A 312 -11.44 13.48 42.56
CA HIS A 312 -12.32 12.80 43.51
C HIS A 312 -13.07 13.78 44.42
N PRO A 313 -14.39 14.01 44.23
CA PRO A 313 -15.21 14.77 45.18
C PRO A 313 -15.85 13.88 46.27
N ALA A 314 -16.17 14.48 47.43
CA ALA A 314 -16.71 13.80 48.61
C ALA A 314 -18.18 13.33 48.43
N PRO A 315 -18.62 12.21 49.07
CA PRO A 315 -19.83 11.51 48.66
C PRO A 315 -21.10 11.98 49.39
N VAL A 316 -22.19 12.10 48.61
CA VAL A 316 -23.59 12.08 49.08
C VAL A 316 -24.12 10.66 48.87
N ALA A 317 -24.86 10.10 49.83
CA ALA A 317 -25.46 8.76 49.76
C ALA A 317 -26.67 8.73 48.81
N LEU A 318 -26.38 8.94 47.52
CA LEU A 318 -27.33 8.90 46.42
C LEU A 318 -27.86 7.49 46.16
N ASP A 319 -27.14 6.47 46.63
CA ASP A 319 -27.49 5.06 46.43
C ASP A 319 -28.81 4.69 47.11
N ASP A 320 -29.05 5.18 48.33
CA ASP A 320 -30.27 4.87 49.10
C ASP A 320 -31.51 5.53 48.47
N ALA A 321 -31.38 6.79 48.06
CA ALA A 321 -32.47 7.52 47.41
C ALA A 321 -32.76 6.97 46.00
N ALA A 322 -31.72 6.60 45.25
CA ALA A 322 -31.86 6.03 43.92
C ALA A 322 -32.41 4.60 43.96
N ALA A 323 -32.08 3.80 44.98
CA ALA A 323 -32.61 2.44 45.12
C ALA A 323 -34.12 2.43 45.37
N ALA A 324 -34.62 3.27 46.28
CA ALA A 324 -36.05 3.30 46.63
C ALA A 324 -36.95 3.74 45.47
N VAL A 325 -36.51 4.75 44.71
CA VAL A 325 -37.25 5.22 43.53
C VAL A 325 -37.15 4.20 42.40
N ARG A 326 -35.97 3.64 42.11
CA ARG A 326 -35.84 2.62 41.06
C ARG A 326 -36.74 1.43 41.32
N GLU A 327 -36.89 0.98 42.56
CA GLU A 327 -37.69 -0.21 42.87
C GLU A 327 -39.19 -0.04 42.56
N THR A 328 -39.75 1.14 42.79
CA THR A 328 -41.20 1.38 42.64
C THR A 328 -41.62 1.68 41.21
N VAL A 329 -40.70 2.16 40.37
CA VAL A 329 -40.93 2.43 38.95
C VAL A 329 -40.16 1.46 38.04
N ARG A 330 -39.74 0.29 38.54
CA ARG A 330 -39.14 -0.75 37.68
C ARG A 330 -40.13 -1.14 36.59
N PRO A 331 -39.84 -0.86 35.31
CA PRO A 331 -40.78 -1.14 34.23
C PRO A 331 -41.09 -2.64 34.13
N GLU A 332 -40.11 -3.47 34.49
CA GLU A 332 -40.16 -4.93 34.43
C GLU A 332 -41.27 -5.53 35.31
N THR A 333 -41.60 -4.91 36.44
CA THR A 333 -42.63 -5.41 37.38
C THR A 333 -43.92 -4.63 37.28
N ALA A 334 -43.85 -3.30 37.19
CA ALA A 334 -45.02 -2.44 37.21
C ALA A 334 -45.85 -2.53 35.90
N VAL A 335 -45.21 -2.62 34.74
CA VAL A 335 -45.92 -2.68 33.45
C VAL A 335 -46.52 -4.06 33.21
N ALA A 336 -45.76 -5.12 33.52
CA ALA A 336 -46.25 -6.49 33.37
C ALA A 336 -47.43 -6.78 34.31
N GLY A 337 -47.36 -6.34 35.58
CA GLY A 337 -48.42 -6.52 36.55
C GLY A 337 -49.73 -5.85 36.13
N GLU A 338 -49.68 -4.63 35.61
CA GLU A 338 -50.86 -3.88 35.19
C GLU A 338 -51.49 -4.45 33.91
N VAL A 339 -50.67 -4.90 32.95
CA VAL A 339 -51.17 -5.50 31.70
C VAL A 339 -51.75 -6.89 31.92
N LEU A 340 -51.12 -7.72 32.76
CA LEU A 340 -51.61 -9.06 33.08
C LEU A 340 -52.89 -9.02 33.92
N ALA A 341 -53.01 -8.07 34.86
CA ALA A 341 -54.24 -7.86 35.63
C ALA A 341 -55.47 -7.51 34.76
N GLY A 342 -55.26 -7.02 33.54
CA GLY A 342 -56.30 -6.67 32.58
C GLY A 342 -56.70 -7.77 31.59
N LEU A 343 -56.04 -8.94 31.59
CA LEU A 343 -56.22 -9.99 30.57
C LEU A 343 -56.67 -11.31 31.19
N THR A 344 -57.93 -11.68 31.00
CA THR A 344 -58.48 -12.99 31.41
C THR A 344 -58.58 -13.95 30.22
N LEU A 345 -58.14 -15.20 30.37
CA LEU A 345 -58.28 -16.25 29.35
C LEU A 345 -59.10 -17.42 29.90
N GLY A 346 -60.42 -17.42 29.63
CA GLY A 346 -61.35 -18.39 30.22
C GLY A 346 -61.54 -18.14 31.72
N ASP A 347 -61.61 -19.21 32.52
CA ASP A 347 -61.82 -19.14 33.97
C ASP A 347 -60.49 -19.09 34.78
N GLY A 348 -59.34 -18.86 34.12
CA GLY A 348 -58.02 -18.87 34.73
C GLY A 348 -57.12 -17.72 34.29
N ASP A 349 -56.02 -17.52 35.02
CA ASP A 349 -55.05 -16.45 34.79
C ASP A 349 -54.10 -16.81 33.63
N LEU A 350 -53.77 -15.82 32.78
CA LEU A 350 -52.95 -16.04 31.56
C LEU A 350 -51.53 -16.54 31.90
N VAL A 351 -51.06 -16.22 33.09
CA VAL A 351 -49.73 -16.59 33.62
C VAL A 351 -49.56 -18.11 33.72
N ASP A 352 -50.64 -18.86 33.96
CA ASP A 352 -50.59 -20.32 34.13
C ASP A 352 -50.44 -21.08 32.79
N ALA A 353 -50.61 -20.42 31.65
CA ALA A 353 -50.63 -21.03 30.32
C ALA A 353 -49.35 -20.79 29.49
N LEU A 354 -48.39 -20.01 30.00
CA LEU A 354 -47.21 -19.59 29.24
C LEU A 354 -45.96 -20.40 29.65
N PRO A 355 -45.17 -20.95 28.70
CA PRO A 355 -43.94 -21.68 29.03
C PRO A 355 -42.89 -20.76 29.66
N ASP A 356 -42.10 -21.32 30.59
CA ASP A 356 -41.02 -20.69 31.40
C ASP A 356 -39.92 -20.01 30.54
N SER A 357 -40.29 -18.92 29.90
CA SER A 357 -39.43 -18.07 29.07
C SER A 357 -39.04 -16.78 29.81
N GLY A 358 -39.44 -16.65 31.07
CA GLY A 358 -39.13 -15.54 31.97
C GLY A 358 -39.88 -14.24 31.68
N ASP A 359 -40.48 -14.09 30.49
CA ASP A 359 -41.34 -12.95 30.12
C ASP A 359 -42.52 -13.42 29.23
N PRO A 360 -43.72 -13.57 29.80
CA PRO A 360 -44.93 -14.05 29.10
C PRO A 360 -45.43 -13.12 27.98
N LEU A 361 -45.01 -11.85 27.95
CA LEU A 361 -45.43 -10.86 26.96
C LEU A 361 -44.37 -10.62 25.88
N ARG A 362 -43.27 -11.38 25.92
CA ARG A 362 -42.16 -11.20 24.99
C ARG A 362 -42.57 -11.52 23.56
N ARG A 363 -42.35 -10.55 22.67
CA ARG A 363 -42.51 -10.72 21.23
C ARG A 363 -41.57 -11.83 20.74
N LEU A 364 -42.11 -12.85 20.07
CA LEU A 364 -41.32 -13.86 19.35
C LEU A 364 -40.59 -13.18 18.18
N LEU A 365 -39.37 -12.72 18.44
CA LEU A 365 -38.48 -12.16 17.42
C LEU A 365 -37.60 -13.28 16.85
N ALA A 366 -37.51 -13.35 15.53
CA ALA A 366 -36.69 -14.35 14.85
C ALA A 366 -35.21 -14.18 15.25
N GLY A 367 -34.57 -15.26 15.68
CA GLY A 367 -33.15 -15.25 15.99
C GLY A 367 -32.32 -15.17 14.71
N VAL A 368 -31.54 -14.11 14.53
CA VAL A 368 -30.56 -13.98 13.42
C VAL A 368 -29.17 -14.37 13.88
N THR A 369 -28.61 -15.43 13.28
CA THR A 369 -27.21 -15.84 13.51
C THR A 369 -26.40 -15.66 12.24
N PHE A 370 -25.14 -15.24 12.39
CA PHE A 370 -24.20 -15.14 11.29
C PHE A 370 -23.22 -16.31 11.35
N ASP A 371 -23.24 -17.13 10.31
CA ASP A 371 -22.33 -18.27 10.14
C ASP A 371 -21.03 -17.86 9.44
N VAL A 372 -20.73 -16.55 9.41
CA VAL A 372 -19.47 -16.03 8.85
C VAL A 372 -18.35 -16.27 9.86
N PRO A 373 -17.27 -16.97 9.49
CA PRO A 373 -16.12 -17.15 10.37
C PRO A 373 -15.51 -15.81 10.75
N ALA A 374 -15.51 -15.46 12.04
CA ALA A 374 -15.13 -14.12 12.46
C ALA A 374 -13.64 -13.78 12.20
N TYR A 375 -12.76 -14.79 12.08
CA TYR A 375 -11.38 -14.56 11.65
C TYR A 375 -11.28 -13.97 10.23
N GLU A 376 -12.25 -14.22 9.34
CA GLU A 376 -12.26 -13.61 8.00
C GLU A 376 -12.44 -12.09 8.08
N LEU A 377 -13.23 -11.62 9.04
CA LEU A 377 -13.42 -10.19 9.32
C LEU A 377 -12.12 -9.55 9.81
N LEU A 378 -11.41 -10.22 10.73
CA LEU A 378 -10.09 -9.77 11.20
C LEU A 378 -9.05 -9.77 10.09
N ARG A 379 -9.00 -10.86 9.31
CA ARG A 379 -8.12 -11.01 8.15
C ARG A 379 -8.33 -9.89 7.12
N GLY A 380 -9.57 -9.44 6.94
CA GLY A 380 -9.92 -8.32 6.07
C GLY A 380 -9.34 -6.97 6.52
N LEU A 381 -9.09 -6.80 7.83
CA LEU A 381 -8.40 -5.63 8.38
C LEU A 381 -6.87 -5.80 8.32
N SER A 382 -6.37 -6.89 8.87
CA SER A 382 -4.95 -7.27 8.79
C SER A 382 -4.78 -8.74 9.17
N GLN A 383 -3.91 -9.44 8.44
CA GLN A 383 -3.58 -10.84 8.72
C GLN A 383 -2.78 -11.00 10.02
N GLU A 384 -2.05 -9.95 10.42
CA GLU A 384 -1.28 -9.95 11.68
C GLU A 384 -2.17 -9.94 12.92
N HIS A 385 -3.45 -9.56 12.79
CA HIS A 385 -4.43 -9.68 13.89
C HIS A 385 -4.87 -11.13 14.13
N VAL A 386 -4.69 -12.02 13.16
CA VAL A 386 -5.04 -13.45 13.31
C VAL A 386 -3.84 -14.22 13.86
N VAL A 387 -2.65 -14.00 13.29
CA VAL A 387 -1.39 -14.55 13.81
C VAL A 387 -0.36 -13.43 13.90
N PRO A 388 0.08 -13.06 15.12
CA PRO A 388 1.07 -12.00 15.29
C PRO A 388 2.41 -12.42 14.68
N ASN A 389 3.15 -11.43 14.17
CA ASN A 389 4.49 -11.62 13.59
C ASN A 389 4.53 -12.61 12.41
N LEU A 390 3.45 -12.64 11.62
CA LEU A 390 3.31 -13.46 10.41
C LEU A 390 4.52 -13.37 9.45
N PRO A 391 5.11 -12.18 9.21
CA PRO A 391 6.28 -12.05 8.34
C PRO A 391 7.52 -12.85 8.81
N ALA A 392 7.64 -13.15 10.10
CA ALA A 392 8.78 -13.89 10.65
C ALA A 392 8.73 -15.41 10.36
N VAL A 393 7.58 -15.95 9.93
CA VAL A 393 7.50 -17.34 9.48
C VAL A 393 8.17 -17.43 8.12
N ALA A 394 9.36 -18.03 8.04
CA ALA A 394 10.09 -18.14 6.78
C ALA A 394 9.28 -18.92 5.72
N PRO A 395 9.45 -18.64 4.41
CA PRO A 395 8.90 -19.48 3.35
C PRO A 395 9.35 -20.94 3.49
N GLU A 396 8.58 -21.87 2.94
CA GLU A 396 8.83 -23.33 3.01
C GLU A 396 8.99 -23.86 4.45
N THR A 397 8.21 -23.32 5.38
CA THR A 397 8.25 -23.67 6.80
C THR A 397 6.93 -24.27 7.25
N MET A 398 7.04 -25.33 8.07
CA MET A 398 5.94 -25.87 8.85
C MET A 398 6.27 -25.70 10.32
N THR A 399 5.33 -25.20 11.10
CA THR A 399 5.47 -24.99 12.55
C THR A 399 4.14 -25.20 13.25
N ALA A 400 4.15 -25.20 14.58
CA ALA A 400 2.96 -25.35 15.40
C ALA A 400 2.77 -24.13 16.30
N LEU A 401 1.53 -23.69 16.44
CA LEU A 401 1.09 -22.62 17.34
C LEU A 401 0.02 -23.15 18.29
N ALA A 402 -0.17 -22.41 19.38
CA ALA A 402 -1.32 -22.58 20.27
C ALA A 402 -2.34 -21.46 20.00
N ALA A 403 -3.62 -21.79 20.04
CA ALA A 403 -4.66 -20.77 20.06
C ALA A 403 -4.55 -19.91 21.33
N ASN A 404 -4.97 -18.64 21.25
CA ASN A 404 -5.10 -17.77 22.42
C ASN A 404 -6.57 -17.64 22.79
N PRO A 405 -7.07 -18.41 23.78
CA PRO A 405 -8.50 -18.45 24.10
C PRO A 405 -9.04 -17.10 24.56
N ARG A 406 -8.22 -16.37 25.31
CA ARG A 406 -8.56 -15.05 25.85
C ARG A 406 -8.82 -14.06 24.72
N PHE A 407 -8.01 -14.10 23.67
CA PHE A 407 -8.17 -13.23 22.50
C PHE A 407 -9.44 -13.57 21.72
N ILE A 408 -9.66 -14.85 21.43
CA ILE A 408 -10.83 -15.32 20.67
C ILE A 408 -12.12 -14.92 21.38
N GLU A 409 -12.21 -15.18 22.69
CA GLU A 409 -13.38 -14.79 23.48
C GLU A 409 -13.54 -13.26 23.56
N ALA A 410 -12.47 -12.51 23.83
CA ALA A 410 -12.52 -11.05 23.86
C ALA A 410 -13.12 -10.48 22.56
N PHE A 411 -12.63 -11.00 21.43
CA PHE A 411 -13.03 -10.56 20.12
C PHE A 411 -14.48 -10.90 19.83
N LEU A 412 -14.92 -12.15 20.07
CA LEU A 412 -16.30 -12.55 19.84
C LEU A 412 -17.27 -11.82 20.77
N VAL A 413 -16.92 -11.61 22.04
CA VAL A 413 -17.74 -10.82 22.97
C VAL A 413 -17.86 -9.37 22.48
N GLY A 414 -16.75 -8.74 22.08
CA GLY A 414 -16.74 -7.38 21.54
C GLY A 414 -17.53 -7.24 20.23
N LEU A 415 -17.39 -8.20 19.32
CA LEU A 415 -18.13 -8.25 18.06
C LEU A 415 -19.64 -8.36 18.29
N ASN A 416 -20.06 -9.24 19.19
CA ASN A 416 -21.47 -9.35 19.58
C ASN A 416 -21.98 -8.10 20.30
N HIS A 417 -21.14 -7.46 21.12
CA HIS A 417 -21.49 -6.21 21.81
C HIS A 417 -21.75 -5.07 20.81
N GLU A 418 -20.83 -4.83 19.88
CA GLU A 418 -20.99 -3.78 18.87
C GLU A 418 -22.13 -4.10 17.90
N MET A 419 -22.31 -5.36 17.50
CA MET A 419 -23.45 -5.75 16.67
C MET A 419 -24.78 -5.52 17.39
N SER A 420 -24.87 -5.83 18.68
CA SER A 420 -26.07 -5.56 19.48
C SER A 420 -26.37 -4.07 19.59
N ARG A 421 -25.33 -3.23 19.74
CA ARG A 421 -25.46 -1.76 19.75
C ARG A 421 -25.95 -1.22 18.42
N GLU A 422 -25.41 -1.71 17.31
CA GLU A 422 -25.81 -1.30 15.96
C GLU A 422 -27.27 -1.72 15.65
N MET A 423 -27.64 -2.96 16.00
CA MET A 423 -29.00 -3.47 15.79
C MET A 423 -30.02 -2.69 16.64
N LEU A 424 -29.65 -2.34 17.86
CA LEU A 424 -30.45 -1.45 18.71
C LEU A 424 -30.59 -0.05 18.10
N TRP A 425 -29.49 0.54 17.61
CA TRP A 425 -29.50 1.86 16.96
C TRP A 425 -30.36 1.89 15.69
N ARG A 426 -30.39 0.79 14.93
CA ARG A 426 -31.23 0.65 13.72
C ARG A 426 -32.69 0.28 14.01
N GLU A 427 -33.06 0.15 15.28
CA GLU A 427 -34.38 -0.35 15.69
C GLU A 427 -34.73 -1.72 15.05
N PHE A 428 -33.70 -2.54 14.79
CA PHE A 428 -33.90 -3.85 14.17
C PHE A 428 -34.67 -4.75 15.15
N PRO A 429 -35.75 -5.42 14.69
CA PRO A 429 -36.62 -6.20 15.56
C PRO A 429 -36.00 -7.56 15.90
N ALA A 430 -34.90 -7.55 16.65
CA ALA A 430 -34.23 -8.74 17.17
C ALA A 430 -34.19 -8.72 18.71
N ASP A 431 -33.96 -9.90 19.28
CA ASP A 431 -33.70 -10.04 20.70
C ASP A 431 -32.32 -9.42 21.06
N PRO A 432 -32.25 -8.36 21.91
CA PRO A 432 -30.98 -7.77 22.31
C PRO A 432 -30.10 -8.71 23.15
N ARG A 433 -30.66 -9.82 23.66
CA ARG A 433 -29.91 -10.88 24.37
C ARG A 433 -29.32 -11.92 23.44
N GLN A 434 -29.57 -11.82 22.13
CA GLN A 434 -29.09 -12.79 21.18
C GLN A 434 -27.56 -12.72 21.02
N THR A 435 -26.95 -13.90 20.83
CA THR A 435 -25.57 -14.02 20.35
C THR A 435 -25.58 -14.20 18.84
N TRP A 436 -25.14 -13.15 18.14
CA TRP A 436 -25.09 -13.00 16.69
C TRP A 436 -23.98 -13.83 16.05
N PHE A 437 -22.77 -13.78 16.62
CA PHE A 437 -21.57 -14.45 16.13
C PHE A 437 -21.09 -15.46 17.16
N ARG A 438 -21.03 -16.74 16.80
CA ARG A 438 -20.61 -17.84 17.70
C ARG A 438 -19.36 -18.59 17.22
N GLN A 439 -18.85 -18.25 16.05
CA GLN A 439 -17.74 -18.94 15.40
C GLN A 439 -16.64 -17.94 15.06
N PHE A 440 -15.43 -18.22 15.53
CA PHE A 440 -14.22 -17.49 15.16
C PHE A 440 -13.58 -18.15 13.95
N TRP A 441 -13.35 -19.47 14.00
CA TRP A 441 -12.68 -20.21 12.93
C TRP A 441 -13.66 -20.73 11.88
N ASP A 442 -13.15 -21.00 10.67
CA ASP A 442 -13.93 -21.68 9.65
C ASP A 442 -13.95 -23.18 9.94
N VAL A 443 -15.14 -23.68 10.29
CA VAL A 443 -15.43 -25.08 10.55
C VAL A 443 -16.14 -25.76 9.38
N ARG A 444 -16.26 -25.09 8.22
CA ARG A 444 -16.84 -25.69 7.01
C ARG A 444 -15.96 -26.85 6.57
N GLY A 445 -16.48 -28.07 6.72
CA GLY A 445 -15.74 -29.31 6.42
C GLY A 445 -15.19 -30.03 7.66
N ALA A 446 -15.32 -29.44 8.86
CA ALA A 446 -15.08 -30.14 10.11
C ALA A 446 -16.23 -31.12 10.41
N VAL A 447 -15.89 -32.36 10.75
CA VAL A 447 -16.88 -33.39 11.10
C VAL A 447 -17.07 -33.39 12.62
N SER A 448 -18.23 -32.95 13.09
CA SER A 448 -18.65 -33.02 14.49
C SER A 448 -19.71 -34.10 14.69
N ALA A 449 -19.62 -34.85 15.79
CA ALA A 449 -20.47 -35.98 16.12
C ALA A 449 -21.87 -35.63 16.67
N GLY A 450 -22.46 -34.48 16.31
CA GLY A 450 -23.89 -34.25 16.58
C GLY A 450 -24.38 -32.81 16.80
N ALA A 451 -23.52 -31.80 16.93
CA ALA A 451 -23.93 -30.40 17.05
C ALA A 451 -23.00 -29.46 16.24
N PRO A 452 -23.49 -28.29 15.77
CA PRO A 452 -22.61 -27.30 15.15
C PRO A 452 -21.50 -26.92 16.13
N LEU A 453 -20.24 -27.02 15.71
CA LEU A 453 -19.12 -26.54 16.51
C LEU A 453 -19.25 -25.03 16.65
N THR A 454 -19.58 -24.56 17.85
CA THR A 454 -19.50 -23.14 18.21
C THR A 454 -18.26 -22.94 19.06
N ASP A 455 -17.54 -21.84 18.82
CA ASP A 455 -16.36 -21.52 19.62
C ASP A 455 -16.76 -20.98 20.99
N ILE A 456 -17.92 -20.32 21.12
CA ILE A 456 -18.45 -19.82 22.39
C ILE A 456 -19.89 -20.27 22.67
N PRO A 457 -20.28 -20.43 23.95
CA PRO A 457 -21.68 -20.56 24.34
C PRO A 457 -22.41 -19.24 24.12
N ALA A 458 -23.75 -19.26 24.17
CA ALA A 458 -24.54 -18.04 24.11
C ALA A 458 -24.13 -17.08 25.24
N LEU A 459 -24.08 -15.77 24.98
CA LEU A 459 -23.70 -14.76 25.99
C LEU A 459 -24.68 -14.68 27.17
N THR A 460 -25.88 -15.24 27.02
CA THR A 460 -26.85 -15.41 28.12
C THR A 460 -26.58 -16.60 29.01
N ASP A 461 -25.64 -17.48 28.63
CA ASP A 461 -25.30 -18.67 29.40
C ASP A 461 -24.73 -18.27 30.78
N PRO A 462 -25.22 -18.87 31.89
CA PRO A 462 -24.68 -18.64 33.22
C PRO A 462 -23.16 -18.85 33.34
N ALA A 463 -22.55 -19.64 32.45
CA ALA A 463 -21.11 -19.84 32.38
C ALA A 463 -20.34 -18.51 32.33
N TRP A 464 -20.83 -17.49 31.62
CA TRP A 464 -20.19 -16.19 31.52
C TRP A 464 -20.15 -15.39 32.82
N ARG A 465 -20.95 -15.76 33.83
CA ARG A 465 -20.96 -15.08 35.13
C ARG A 465 -19.75 -15.42 35.99
N ASN A 466 -19.07 -16.53 35.70
CA ASN A 466 -17.97 -17.07 36.48
C ASN A 466 -16.78 -17.40 35.59
N GLY A 467 -15.57 -17.23 36.10
CA GLY A 467 -14.33 -17.58 35.39
C GLY A 467 -13.72 -16.42 34.59
N PRO A 468 -12.39 -16.41 34.42
CA PRO A 468 -11.72 -15.39 33.62
C PRO A 468 -12.00 -15.58 32.13
N LEU A 469 -11.83 -14.50 31.36
CA LEU A 469 -11.80 -14.59 29.90
C LEU A 469 -10.77 -15.63 29.43
N GLY A 470 -11.13 -16.43 28.44
CA GLY A 470 -10.42 -17.59 27.92
C GLY A 470 -10.84 -18.93 28.55
N SER A 471 -11.86 -18.96 29.40
CA SER A 471 -12.33 -20.19 30.08
C SER A 471 -13.69 -20.70 29.60
N HIS A 472 -14.26 -20.07 28.58
CA HIS A 472 -15.61 -20.31 28.08
C HIS A 472 -15.63 -20.90 26.67
N LEU A 473 -14.48 -21.02 26.00
CA LEU A 473 -14.41 -21.67 24.69
C LEU A 473 -14.91 -23.12 24.74
N THR A 474 -15.73 -23.48 23.74
CA THR A 474 -16.36 -24.81 23.61
C THR A 474 -15.77 -25.65 22.47
N ALA A 475 -14.83 -25.10 21.71
CA ALA A 475 -14.15 -25.81 20.63
C ALA A 475 -12.64 -25.53 20.65
N VAL A 476 -12.12 -24.69 19.73
CA VAL A 476 -10.69 -24.52 19.53
C VAL A 476 -10.06 -23.73 20.67
N GLY A 477 -9.22 -24.38 21.48
CA GLY A 477 -8.56 -23.73 22.63
C GLY A 477 -9.39 -23.72 23.90
N ALA A 478 -10.41 -24.59 24.01
CA ALA A 478 -11.15 -24.81 25.25
C ALA A 478 -10.20 -25.12 26.44
N PRO A 479 -10.47 -24.63 27.65
CA PRO A 479 -9.63 -24.92 28.82
C PRO A 479 -9.59 -26.43 29.11
N GLY A 480 -8.37 -26.99 29.12
CA GLY A 480 -8.13 -28.45 29.20
C GLY A 480 -7.78 -29.10 27.87
N GLU A 481 -8.02 -28.40 26.76
CA GLU A 481 -7.81 -28.84 25.38
C GLU A 481 -7.10 -27.73 24.58
N GLN A 482 -5.85 -27.40 24.93
CA GLN A 482 -5.04 -26.49 24.11
C GLN A 482 -4.90 -27.06 22.69
N SER A 483 -5.80 -26.69 21.78
CA SER A 483 -5.87 -27.26 20.44
C SER A 483 -4.62 -26.86 19.67
N LEU A 484 -3.90 -27.87 19.18
CA LEU A 484 -2.69 -27.70 18.41
C LEU A 484 -3.02 -27.14 17.02
N VAL A 485 -2.42 -26.02 16.67
CA VAL A 485 -2.62 -25.37 15.36
C VAL A 485 -1.37 -25.57 14.52
N LEU A 486 -1.49 -26.32 13.42
CA LEU A 486 -0.44 -26.47 12.43
C LEU A 486 -0.44 -25.25 11.51
N VAL A 487 0.72 -24.61 11.35
CA VAL A 487 0.94 -23.53 10.39
C VAL A 487 1.86 -24.02 9.30
N ILE A 488 1.43 -23.87 8.05
CA ILE A 488 2.22 -24.21 6.87
C ILE A 488 2.34 -22.96 6.01
N ARG A 489 3.58 -22.56 5.73
CA ARG A 489 3.90 -21.55 4.73
C ARG A 489 4.74 -22.19 3.64
N GLY A 490 4.23 -22.28 2.42
CA GLY A 490 5.00 -22.84 1.32
C GLY A 490 4.25 -22.94 0.00
N GLU A 491 5.03 -22.98 -1.08
CA GLU A 491 4.58 -23.05 -2.46
C GLU A 491 3.78 -24.32 -2.76
N LEU A 492 4.00 -25.41 -2.01
CA LEU A 492 3.28 -26.67 -2.20
C LEU A 492 1.76 -26.47 -2.07
N LEU A 493 1.29 -25.89 -0.96
CA LEU A 493 -0.14 -25.73 -0.74
C LEU A 493 -0.71 -24.54 -1.53
N ARG A 494 0.13 -23.56 -1.90
CA ARG A 494 -0.25 -22.51 -2.86
C ARG A 494 -0.53 -23.08 -4.25
N ARG A 495 0.30 -24.02 -4.71
CA ARG A 495 0.18 -24.68 -6.03
C ARG A 495 -0.85 -25.80 -6.04
N TYR A 496 -1.01 -26.50 -4.91
CA TYR A 496 -1.96 -27.62 -4.75
C TYR A 496 -2.93 -27.31 -3.59
N PRO A 497 -3.89 -26.38 -3.78
CA PRO A 497 -4.84 -25.98 -2.73
C PRO A 497 -5.77 -27.10 -2.26
N SER A 498 -5.90 -28.18 -3.05
CA SER A 498 -6.67 -29.37 -2.71
C SER A 498 -5.91 -30.38 -1.83
N THR A 499 -4.73 -30.05 -1.32
CA THR A 499 -3.93 -30.93 -0.46
C THR A 499 -4.72 -31.34 0.79
N VAL A 500 -4.76 -32.64 1.07
CA VAL A 500 -5.43 -33.19 2.25
C VAL A 500 -4.46 -33.15 3.42
N VAL A 501 -4.78 -32.35 4.44
CA VAL A 501 -3.97 -32.21 5.67
C VAL A 501 -4.69 -32.93 6.81
N THR A 502 -4.06 -33.94 7.38
CA THR A 502 -4.59 -34.74 8.50
C THR A 502 -3.54 -34.95 9.58
N MET A 503 -3.97 -35.51 10.71
CA MET A 503 -3.08 -36.02 11.74
C MET A 503 -3.26 -37.53 11.87
N ARG A 504 -2.18 -38.27 12.14
CA ARG A 504 -2.25 -39.73 12.38
C ARG A 504 -1.50 -40.10 13.64
N ALA A 505 -2.10 -40.96 14.47
CA ALA A 505 -1.40 -41.52 15.63
C ALA A 505 -0.16 -42.30 15.19
N ALA A 506 0.93 -42.09 15.92
CA ALA A 506 2.19 -42.79 15.72
C ALA A 506 2.19 -44.13 16.47
N THR A 507 2.92 -45.11 15.93
CA THR A 507 3.28 -46.35 16.65
C THR A 507 4.77 -46.55 16.65
N TRP A 508 5.29 -47.06 17.76
CA TRP A 508 6.69 -47.44 17.91
C TRP A 508 7.04 -48.63 17.04
N THR A 509 8.01 -48.47 16.15
CA THR A 509 8.62 -49.56 15.36
C THR A 509 9.98 -49.99 15.89
N GLY A 510 10.61 -49.13 16.69
CA GLY A 510 11.85 -49.40 17.42
C GLY A 510 11.87 -48.72 18.80
N PRO A 511 13.01 -48.71 19.50
CA PRO A 511 13.15 -48.02 20.79
C PRO A 511 12.87 -46.51 20.71
N GLU A 512 13.25 -45.88 19.60
CA GLU A 512 13.10 -44.43 19.34
C GLU A 512 12.46 -44.15 17.96
N GLU A 513 12.14 -45.19 17.20
CA GLU A 513 11.61 -45.07 15.84
C GLU A 513 10.07 -45.17 15.84
N ARG A 514 9.42 -44.28 15.08
CA ARG A 514 7.97 -44.13 15.03
C ARG A 514 7.46 -44.05 13.59
N THR A 515 6.28 -44.61 13.35
CA THR A 515 5.61 -44.51 12.04
C THR A 515 4.13 -44.15 12.18
N PRO A 516 3.55 -43.41 11.22
CA PRO A 516 2.12 -43.06 11.24
C PRO A 516 1.27 -44.25 10.79
N THR A 517 0.62 -44.92 11.74
CA THR A 517 -0.20 -46.12 11.48
C THR A 517 -1.68 -45.96 11.86
N GLY A 518 -2.02 -44.98 12.70
CA GLY A 518 -3.39 -44.71 13.11
C GLY A 518 -4.33 -44.25 11.99
N LEU A 519 -5.60 -44.06 12.34
CA LEU A 519 -6.61 -43.46 11.44
C LEU A 519 -6.32 -41.97 11.21
N ASP A 520 -6.80 -41.45 10.07
CA ASP A 520 -6.75 -40.01 9.77
C ASP A 520 -7.68 -39.25 10.74
N VAL A 521 -7.10 -38.31 11.47
CA VAL A 521 -7.81 -37.30 12.26
C VAL A 521 -7.87 -36.04 11.43
N LEU A 522 -9.09 -35.59 11.14
CA LEU A 522 -9.34 -34.39 10.37
C LEU A 522 -9.14 -33.14 11.23
N PRO A 523 -8.77 -32.00 10.61
CA PRO A 523 -8.73 -30.74 11.32
C PRO A 523 -10.14 -30.33 11.77
N ILE A 524 -10.24 -29.72 12.94
CA ILE A 524 -11.47 -29.16 13.50
C ILE A 524 -11.77 -27.76 12.95
N PHE A 525 -10.76 -27.09 12.38
CA PHE A 525 -10.92 -25.87 11.61
C PHE A 525 -9.76 -25.67 10.64
N ASN A 526 -9.96 -24.81 9.66
CA ASN A 526 -8.92 -24.33 8.75
C ASN A 526 -8.98 -22.81 8.57
N ALA A 527 -7.85 -22.17 8.31
CA ALA A 527 -7.80 -20.76 7.97
C ALA A 527 -6.78 -20.48 6.87
N TRP A 528 -7.15 -19.58 5.94
CA TRP A 528 -6.35 -19.18 4.79
C TRP A 528 -5.89 -17.72 4.95
N LEU A 529 -4.58 -17.51 4.94
CA LEU A 529 -3.91 -16.21 5.06
C LEU A 529 -3.04 -15.99 3.80
N SER A 530 -3.32 -14.94 3.04
CA SER A 530 -2.63 -14.65 1.77
C SER A 530 -1.18 -14.21 1.99
N PRO A 531 -0.22 -14.59 1.12
CA PRO A 531 -0.42 -15.31 -0.14
C PRO A 531 -0.39 -16.85 0.00
N ASP A 532 0.23 -17.39 1.05
CA ASP A 532 0.67 -18.79 1.08
C ASP A 532 0.66 -19.43 2.49
N LEU A 533 -0.06 -18.85 3.46
CA LEU A 533 -0.05 -19.30 4.85
C LEU A 533 -1.36 -19.95 5.24
N LEU A 534 -1.27 -21.18 5.75
CA LEU A 534 -2.42 -22.03 6.04
C LEU A 534 -2.36 -22.55 7.46
N LEU A 535 -3.50 -22.49 8.14
CA LEU A 535 -3.67 -22.97 9.49
C LEU A 535 -4.64 -24.13 9.54
N PHE A 536 -4.31 -25.15 10.31
CA PHE A 536 -5.15 -26.31 10.57
C PHE A 536 -5.16 -26.63 12.06
N GLY A 537 -6.33 -26.59 12.70
CA GLY A 537 -6.48 -26.96 14.10
C GLY A 537 -6.77 -28.43 14.29
N PHE A 538 -6.18 -29.06 15.30
CA PHE A 538 -6.44 -30.46 15.65
C PHE A 538 -6.93 -30.61 17.11
N PRO A 539 -7.74 -31.64 17.39
CA PRO A 539 -8.35 -31.86 18.71
C PRO A 539 -7.37 -32.53 19.70
N TYR A 540 -6.10 -32.14 19.68
CA TYR A 540 -5.06 -32.68 20.55
C TYR A 540 -4.21 -31.57 21.12
N THR A 541 -3.69 -31.80 22.33
CA THR A 541 -2.71 -30.91 22.96
C THR A 541 -1.31 -31.11 22.38
N ALA A 542 -0.46 -30.08 22.50
CA ALA A 542 0.95 -30.19 22.09
C ALA A 542 1.67 -31.36 22.80
N GLU A 543 1.32 -31.66 24.05
CA GLU A 543 1.88 -32.79 24.79
C GLU A 543 1.47 -34.15 24.20
N VAL A 544 0.18 -34.37 23.96
CA VAL A 544 -0.35 -35.61 23.36
C VAL A 544 0.14 -35.79 21.92
N ALA A 545 0.26 -34.70 21.18
CA ALA A 545 0.81 -34.70 19.83
C ALA A 545 2.29 -35.07 19.83
N ARG A 546 3.09 -34.50 20.73
CA ARG A 546 4.54 -34.78 20.84
C ARG A 546 4.82 -36.20 21.29
N GLY A 547 4.05 -36.72 22.24
CA GLY A 547 4.32 -38.01 22.86
C GLY A 547 5.68 -38.07 23.60
N ALA A 548 6.04 -39.26 24.05
CA ALA A 548 7.28 -39.53 24.77
C ALA A 548 8.47 -39.70 23.81
N ALA A 549 9.71 -39.38 24.22
CA ALA A 549 10.90 -39.46 23.37
C ALA A 549 11.26 -40.91 22.95
N ARG A 550 11.06 -41.87 23.87
CA ARG A 550 11.37 -43.30 23.68
C ARG A 550 10.16 -44.15 24.01
N ARG A 551 10.11 -45.37 23.45
CA ARG A 551 9.03 -46.34 23.69
C ARG A 551 8.79 -46.66 25.15
N ALA A 552 9.86 -46.70 25.95
CA ALA A 552 9.77 -47.00 27.37
C ALA A 552 9.12 -45.86 28.19
N ASP A 553 9.13 -44.64 27.67
CA ASP A 553 8.73 -43.43 28.40
C ASP A 553 7.25 -43.07 28.15
N GLY A 554 6.57 -43.69 27.18
CA GLY A 554 5.14 -43.48 26.94
C GLY A 554 4.67 -43.60 25.49
N ALA A 555 3.55 -42.92 25.19
CA ALA A 555 2.91 -42.96 23.88
C ALA A 555 3.77 -42.31 22.78
N ALA A 556 3.66 -42.80 21.54
CA ALA A 556 4.49 -42.35 20.42
C ALA A 556 4.11 -40.97 19.87
N GLY A 557 2.98 -40.38 20.29
CA GLY A 557 2.52 -39.10 19.75
C GLY A 557 1.86 -39.24 18.38
N HIS A 558 1.94 -38.18 17.57
CA HIS A 558 1.20 -38.02 16.33
C HIS A 558 2.03 -37.37 15.22
N PHE A 559 1.72 -37.74 13.98
CA PHE A 559 2.28 -37.12 12.76
C PHE A 559 1.27 -36.18 12.12
N PHE A 560 1.75 -35.05 11.62
CA PHE A 560 1.05 -34.28 10.61
C PHE A 560 1.30 -34.91 9.25
N VAL A 561 0.25 -35.07 8.46
CA VAL A 561 0.28 -35.76 7.18
C VAL A 561 -0.32 -34.87 6.11
N LEU A 562 0.49 -34.59 5.09
CA LEU A 562 0.06 -33.91 3.87
C LEU A 562 -0.03 -34.96 2.77
N ARG A 563 -1.21 -35.07 2.15
CA ARG A 563 -1.50 -36.08 1.14
C ARG A 563 -2.09 -35.45 -0.11
N GLU A 564 -1.66 -35.95 -1.26
CA GLU A 564 -2.28 -35.63 -2.54
C GLU A 564 -3.75 -36.06 -2.55
N GLN A 565 -4.62 -35.20 -3.10
CA GLN A 565 -6.01 -35.58 -3.34
C GLN A 565 -6.05 -36.47 -4.59
N PRO A 566 -6.63 -37.69 -4.53
CA PRO A 566 -6.52 -38.68 -5.61
C PRO A 566 -7.05 -38.25 -6.98
N ALA A 567 -7.93 -37.25 -7.03
CA ALA A 567 -8.55 -36.70 -8.25
C ALA A 567 -8.00 -35.30 -8.63
N ALA A 568 -7.00 -34.78 -7.92
CA ALA A 568 -6.40 -33.47 -8.16
C ALA A 568 -5.00 -33.59 -8.80
N PRO A 569 -4.40 -32.47 -9.27
CA PRO A 569 -3.03 -32.46 -9.78
C PRO A 569 -2.03 -33.01 -8.75
N ARG A 570 -1.09 -33.84 -9.23
CA ARG A 570 -0.05 -34.50 -8.42
C ARG A 570 1.07 -33.51 -8.05
N PHE A 571 1.71 -33.72 -6.91
CA PHE A 571 2.86 -32.94 -6.46
C PHE A 571 4.07 -33.11 -7.38
N GLY A 572 4.25 -34.31 -7.95
CA GLY A 572 5.31 -34.61 -8.91
C GLY A 572 6.67 -34.92 -8.28
N VAL A 573 6.72 -35.24 -6.97
CA VAL A 573 7.96 -35.59 -6.26
C VAL A 573 8.42 -37.04 -6.48
N ASP A 574 7.55 -37.88 -7.03
CA ASP A 574 7.77 -39.29 -7.37
C ASP A 574 8.20 -39.50 -8.83
N LEU A 575 8.26 -38.43 -9.63
CA LEU A 575 8.73 -38.47 -11.01
C LEU A 575 10.26 -38.43 -11.05
N THR A 576 10.89 -39.60 -11.14
CA THR A 576 12.31 -39.71 -11.46
C THR A 576 12.51 -39.56 -12.97
N GLY A 577 12.58 -38.33 -13.48
CA GLY A 577 12.87 -38.02 -14.89
C GLY A 577 12.16 -36.75 -15.39
N ASP A 578 12.62 -36.23 -16.54
CA ASP A 578 11.94 -35.11 -17.21
C ASP A 578 10.49 -35.51 -17.57
N PRO A 579 9.50 -34.63 -17.34
CA PRO A 579 8.14 -34.90 -17.74
C PRO A 579 8.10 -35.11 -19.27
N PRO A 580 7.41 -36.15 -19.76
CA PRO A 580 7.27 -36.35 -21.21
C PRO A 580 6.56 -35.14 -21.83
N PRO A 581 6.88 -34.80 -23.09
CA PRO A 581 6.28 -33.65 -23.76
C PRO A 581 4.75 -33.75 -23.81
N PRO A 582 4.02 -32.61 -23.92
CA PRO A 582 2.56 -32.54 -23.77
C PRO A 582 1.77 -33.48 -24.69
N ASP A 583 2.39 -33.90 -25.80
CA ASP A 583 1.78 -34.67 -26.89
C ASP A 583 2.18 -36.16 -26.84
N ALA A 584 2.92 -36.57 -25.81
CA ALA A 584 3.40 -37.94 -25.68
C ALA A 584 2.25 -38.88 -25.32
N VAL A 585 1.88 -39.74 -26.28
CA VAL A 585 1.00 -40.88 -26.02
C VAL A 585 1.78 -41.92 -25.19
N VAL A 586 1.65 -41.84 -23.87
CA VAL A 586 2.23 -42.83 -22.95
C VAL A 586 1.34 -44.06 -22.95
N PHE A 587 1.64 -45.03 -23.81
CA PHE A 587 1.08 -46.37 -23.68
C PHE A 587 1.61 -46.99 -22.38
N ALA A 588 0.70 -47.43 -21.49
CA ALA A 588 1.09 -48.16 -20.28
C ALA A 588 1.90 -49.40 -20.69
N GLY A 589 3.23 -49.35 -20.50
CA GLY A 589 4.19 -50.37 -20.94
C GLY A 589 4.06 -51.74 -20.27
N ARG A 590 2.95 -52.00 -19.56
CA ARG A 590 2.56 -53.33 -19.07
C ARG A 590 1.07 -53.53 -19.28
N GLN A 591 0.71 -54.32 -20.28
CA GLN A 591 -0.63 -54.89 -20.38
C GLN A 591 -0.86 -55.82 -19.17
N GLY A 592 -1.70 -55.40 -18.24
CA GLY A 592 -2.23 -56.32 -17.23
C GLY A 592 -3.10 -57.39 -17.89
N ARG A 593 -3.18 -58.60 -17.34
CA ARG A 593 -3.96 -59.70 -17.93
C ARG A 593 -5.46 -59.43 -17.90
N ASN A 594 -5.89 -58.46 -17.10
CA ASN A 594 -7.24 -57.94 -17.01
C ASN A 594 -7.21 -56.46 -16.62
N ALA A 595 -8.39 -55.83 -16.56
CA ALA A 595 -8.55 -54.43 -16.17
C ALA A 595 -8.03 -54.14 -14.75
N ALA A 596 -8.12 -55.11 -13.82
CA ALA A 596 -7.62 -54.94 -12.45
C ALA A 596 -6.09 -54.96 -12.38
N ASP A 597 -5.42 -55.79 -13.17
CA ASP A 597 -3.95 -55.84 -13.27
C ASP A 597 -3.41 -54.56 -13.92
N THR A 598 -4.10 -54.06 -14.95
CA THR A 598 -3.75 -52.79 -15.59
C THR A 598 -3.95 -51.65 -14.61
N ALA A 599 -5.11 -51.59 -13.92
CA ALA A 599 -5.38 -50.61 -12.87
C ALA A 599 -4.32 -50.67 -11.77
N ARG A 600 -3.90 -51.86 -11.32
CA ARG A 600 -2.82 -52.03 -10.32
C ARG A 600 -1.45 -51.59 -10.84
N ALA A 601 -1.16 -51.82 -12.12
CA ALA A 601 0.10 -51.43 -12.75
C ALA A 601 0.18 -49.91 -12.99
N VAL A 602 -0.95 -49.26 -13.27
CA VAL A 602 -1.04 -47.79 -13.40
C VAL A 602 -1.41 -47.09 -12.09
N LEU A 603 -1.67 -47.85 -11.01
CA LEU A 603 -2.01 -47.31 -9.69
C LEU A 603 -0.79 -46.60 -9.11
N GLN A 604 -0.76 -45.28 -9.30
CA GLN A 604 0.17 -44.41 -8.60
C GLN A 604 -0.42 -44.10 -7.24
N ARG A 605 0.28 -44.53 -6.18
CA ARG A 605 -0.12 -44.25 -4.80
C ARG A 605 0.03 -42.75 -4.55
N PRO A 606 -0.91 -42.12 -3.81
CA PRO A 606 -0.77 -40.71 -3.49
C PRO A 606 0.50 -40.49 -2.69
N VAL A 607 1.23 -39.43 -3.02
CA VAL A 607 2.37 -39.01 -2.20
C VAL A 607 1.85 -38.62 -0.81
N LEU A 608 2.55 -39.12 0.20
CA LEU A 608 2.28 -38.85 1.59
C LEU A 608 3.55 -38.29 2.23
N LEU A 609 3.50 -37.01 2.62
CA LEU A 609 4.53 -36.39 3.43
C LEU A 609 4.07 -36.41 4.88
N ALA A 610 4.84 -37.06 5.76
CA ALA A 610 4.56 -37.10 7.19
C ALA A 610 5.71 -36.45 7.96
N ARG A 611 5.38 -35.60 8.92
CA ARG A 611 6.35 -35.01 9.85
C ARG A 611 5.82 -35.11 11.28
N HIS A 612 6.68 -35.53 12.19
CA HIS A 612 6.26 -35.81 13.55
C HIS A 612 6.08 -34.49 14.33
N ALA A 613 5.11 -34.43 15.25
CA ALA A 613 4.85 -33.20 15.99
C ALA A 613 6.04 -32.77 16.88
N SER A 614 6.86 -33.72 17.36
CA SER A 614 8.08 -33.38 18.12
C SER A 614 9.11 -32.58 17.32
N ASP A 615 9.07 -32.66 15.99
CA ASP A 615 10.03 -31.95 15.13
C ASP A 615 9.66 -30.48 14.94
N LEU A 616 8.46 -30.10 15.38
CA LEU A 616 7.89 -28.75 15.27
C LEU A 616 7.72 -28.09 16.64
N LEU A 617 7.53 -28.90 17.68
CA LEU A 617 7.24 -28.43 19.03
C LEU A 617 8.53 -28.24 19.84
N PRO A 618 8.64 -27.19 20.66
CA PRO A 618 9.79 -26.99 21.52
C PRO A 618 9.97 -28.15 22.51
N THR A 619 11.21 -28.43 22.91
CA THR A 619 11.53 -29.40 23.96
C THR A 619 11.04 -28.89 25.32
N PRO A 620 10.58 -29.78 26.22
CA PRO A 620 9.99 -29.39 27.51
C PRO A 620 10.88 -28.48 28.38
N GLU A 621 12.21 -28.54 28.24
CA GLU A 621 13.18 -27.75 29.00
C GLU A 621 13.22 -26.26 28.63
N SER A 622 12.54 -25.85 27.55
CA SER A 622 12.58 -24.46 27.04
C SER A 622 11.39 -23.58 27.44
N GLN A 623 10.48 -24.08 28.29
CA GLN A 623 9.27 -23.36 28.73
C GLN A 623 9.30 -22.93 30.21
N SER A 624 10.46 -22.47 30.72
CA SER A 624 10.56 -21.83 32.05
C SER A 624 10.45 -20.31 31.96
#